data_AF-A0A917WLV5-F1
#
_entry.id   AF-A0A917WLV5-F1
#
_cell.length_a   1.000
_cell.length_b   1.000
_cell.length_c   1.000
_cell.angle_alpha   90.00
_cell.angle_beta   90.00
_cell.angle_gamma   90.00
#
_symmetry.space_group_name_H-M   'P 1'
#
loop_
_entity.id
_entity.type
_entity.pdbx_description
1 polymer ?
#
loop_
_entity_poly.entity_id
_entity_poly.type
_entity_poly.pdbx_seq_one_letter_code
_entity_poly.pdbx_strand_id
1 'polypeptide(L)' 'MSRKEPKALRVACFEDGRRKIITFKRGAYWWSPSEGAYPLSAALESIKHQGGWIETIPNPNYRPKGLFG' A
#
# COMPACT_ATOMS: atom_id res chain seq x y z
N MET A 1 18.47 -10.40 -0.70
CA MET A 1 17.85 -10.11 -2.02
C MET A 1 17.33 -8.68 -2.01
N SER A 2 17.83 -7.81 -2.88
CA SER A 2 17.35 -6.42 -3.00
C SER A 2 15.89 -6.45 -3.46
N ARG A 3 14.96 -5.99 -2.60
CA ARG A 3 13.54 -5.86 -2.97
C ARG A 3 13.45 -4.77 -4.03
N LYS A 4 13.18 -5.15 -5.28
CA LYS A 4 12.79 -4.19 -6.32
C LYS A 4 11.56 -3.45 -5.80
N GLU A 5 11.63 -2.13 -5.81
CA GLU A 5 10.46 -1.33 -5.47
C GLU A 5 9.32 -1.59 -6.46
N PRO A 6 8.07 -1.67 -5.99
CA PRO A 6 6.93 -1.85 -6.88
C PRO A 6 6.74 -0.61 -7.75
N LYS A 7 6.21 -0.79 -8.97
CA LYS A 7 5.88 0.32 -9.88
C LYS A 7 4.73 1.19 -9.38
N ALA A 8 3.83 0.59 -8.62
CA ALA A 8 2.64 1.25 -8.08
C ALA A 8 2.45 0.86 -6.61
N LEU A 9 1.88 1.77 -5.83
CA LEU A 9 1.51 1.58 -4.44
C LEU A 9 -0.01 1.52 -4.33
N ARG A 10 -0.51 0.66 -3.45
CA ARG A 10 -1.90 0.69 -3.02
C ARG A 10 -1.99 1.58 -1.78
N VAL A 11 -2.93 2.51 -1.77
CA VAL A 11 -3.07 3.53 -0.73
C VAL A 11 -4.51 3.54 -0.25
N ALA A 12 -4.70 3.48 1.07
CA ALA A 12 -5.98 3.81 1.69
C ALA A 12 -6.13 5.32 1.67
N CYS A 13 -7.17 5.83 1.04
CA CYS A 13 -7.57 7.22 1.05
C CYS A 13 -8.83 7.37 1.90
N PHE A 14 -8.91 8.45 2.67
CA PHE A 14 -10.05 8.77 3.52
C PHE A 14 -10.58 10.16 3.14
N GLU A 15 -11.88 10.42 3.38
CA GLU A 15 -12.53 11.69 3.02
C GLU A 15 -11.89 12.90 3.70
N ASP A 16 -11.32 12.72 4.89
CA ASP A 16 -10.60 13.76 5.65
C ASP A 16 -9.19 14.06 5.11
N GLY A 17 -8.80 13.46 3.98
CA GLY A 17 -7.52 13.66 3.33
C GLY A 17 -6.39 12.80 3.89
N ARG A 18 -6.61 11.98 4.92
CA ARG A 18 -5.60 11.03 5.39
C ARG A 18 -5.32 9.99 4.30
N ARG A 19 -4.05 9.58 4.21
CA ARG A 19 -3.58 8.55 3.27
C ARG A 19 -2.63 7.59 3.95
N LYS A 20 -2.81 6.28 3.73
CA LYS A 20 -1.94 5.24 4.29
C LYS A 20 -1.48 4.29 3.20
N ILE A 21 -0.17 4.11 3.03
CA ILE A 21 0.37 3.12 2.10
C ILE A 21 0.07 1.73 2.64
N ILE A 22 -0.50 0.88 1.78
CA ILE A 22 -0.85 -0.49 2.11
C ILE A 22 0.20 -1.41 1.50
N THR A 23 1.04 -1.96 2.36
CA THR A 23 2.05 -2.94 1.96
C THR A 23 1.53 -4.35 2.22
N PHE A 24 1.43 -5.15 1.16
CA PHE A 24 1.04 -6.56 1.27
C PHE A 24 2.26 -7.45 1.30
N LYS A 25 2.44 -8.22 2.37
CA LYS A 25 3.43 -9.30 2.39
C LYS A 25 2.76 -10.56 1.81
N ARG A 26 3.22 -10.99 0.63
CA ARG A 26 2.69 -12.17 -0.09
C ARG A 26 1.18 -12.10 -0.38
N GLY A 27 0.61 -10.90 -0.47
CA GLY A 27 -0.81 -10.70 -0.81
C GLY A 27 -1.82 -11.03 0.29
N ALA A 28 -1.40 -11.51 1.46
CA ALA A 28 -2.32 -12.01 2.49
C ALA A 28 -2.41 -11.11 3.73
N TYR A 29 -1.36 -10.35 4.03
CA TYR A 29 -1.28 -9.54 5.25
C TYR A 29 -0.92 -8.11 4.93
N TRP A 30 -1.65 -7.19 5.56
CA TRP A 30 -1.30 -5.79 5.65
C TRP A 30 -0.44 -5.54 6.90
N TRP A 31 0.42 -4.52 6.85
CA TRP A 31 1.13 -4.01 8.01
C TRP A 31 1.24 -2.49 7.96
N SER A 32 1.09 -1.84 9.11
CA SER A 32 1.51 -0.46 9.34
C SER A 32 2.27 -0.33 10.66
N PRO A 33 3.14 0.69 10.82
CA PRO A 33 3.85 0.91 12.09
C PRO A 33 2.90 1.15 13.27
N SER A 34 1.74 1.77 13.03
CA SER A 34 0.77 2.14 14.07
C SER A 34 -0.22 1.04 14.42
N GLU A 35 -0.55 0.15 13.48
CA GLU A 35 -1.61 -0.86 13.66
C GLU A 35 -1.09 -2.30 13.65
N GLY A 36 0.20 -2.50 13.40
CA GLY A 36 0.78 -3.84 13.33
C GLY A 36 0.37 -4.59 12.06
N ALA A 37 0.54 -5.92 12.08
CA ALA A 37 0.19 -6.79 10.95
C ALA A 37 -1.15 -7.48 11.17
N TYR A 38 -2.03 -7.46 10.17
CA TYR A 38 -3.28 -8.23 10.21
C TYR A 38 -3.77 -8.62 8.80
N PRO A 39 -4.73 -9.57 8.68
CA PRO A 39 -5.18 -10.08 7.40
C PRO A 39 -5.69 -8.98 6.46
N LEU A 40 -5.45 -9.16 5.16
CA LEU A 40 -5.86 -8.21 4.13
C LEU A 40 -7.36 -7.91 4.16
N SER A 41 -8.19 -8.95 4.29
CA SER A 41 -9.64 -8.82 4.34
C SER A 41 -10.06 -7.84 5.44
N ALA A 42 -9.56 -8.05 6.65
CA ALA A 42 -9.84 -7.18 7.79
C ALA A 42 -9.34 -5.74 7.56
N ALA A 43 -8.22 -5.54 6.84
CA ALA A 43 -7.73 -4.19 6.52
C ALA A 43 -8.66 -3.47 5.55
N LEU A 44 -9.15 -4.16 4.53
CA LEU A 44 -10.10 -3.59 3.58
C LEU A 44 -11.45 -3.28 4.25
N GLU A 45 -11.92 -4.17 5.13
CA GLU A 45 -13.14 -3.96 5.90
C GLU A 45 -13.00 -2.75 6.85
N SER A 46 -11.89 -2.65 7.57
CA SER A 46 -11.60 -1.52 8.46
C SER A 46 -11.54 -0.18 7.70
N ILE A 47 -10.87 -0.16 6.54
CA ILE A 47 -10.80 1.03 5.69
C ILE A 47 -12.20 1.44 5.22
N LYS A 48 -12.99 0.48 4.72
CA LYS A 48 -14.36 0.73 4.27
C LYS A 48 -15.26 1.21 5.42
N HIS A 49 -15.14 0.62 6.61
CA HIS A 49 -15.88 1.03 7.80
C HIS A 49 -15.55 2.46 8.22
N GLN A 50 -14.32 2.91 7.98
CA GLN A 50 -13.87 4.29 8.20
C GLN A 50 -14.24 5.25 7.03
N GLY A 51 -15.04 4.80 6.05
CA GLY A 51 -15.40 5.60 4.87
C GLY A 51 -14.27 5.75 3.85
N GLY A 52 -13.18 4.99 4.00
CA GLY A 52 -12.04 5.04 3.09
C GLY A 52 -12.18 4.12 1.88
N TRP A 53 -11.36 4.38 0.87
CA TRP A 53 -11.26 3.60 -0.36
C TRP A 53 -9.79 3.31 -0.71
N ILE A 54 -9.58 2.37 -1.62
CA ILE A 54 -8.22 2.00 -2.07
C ILE A 54 -7.96 2.60 -3.44
N GLU A 55 -6.87 3.35 -3.54
CA GLU A 55 -6.34 3.82 -4.81
C GLU A 55 -5.02 3.12 -5.14
N THR A 56 -4.76 2.98 -6.43
CA THR A 56 -3.46 2.55 -6.94
C THR A 56 -2.77 3.76 -7.54
N ILE A 57 -1.69 4.22 -6.91
CA ILE A 57 -0.92 5.38 -7.35
C ILE A 57 0.45 4.94 -7.88
N PRO A 58 1.06 5.68 -8.83
CA PRO A 58 2.45 5.44 -9.21
C PRO A 58 3.35 5.55 -7.97
N ASN A 59 4.32 4.63 -7.83
CA ASN A 59 5.29 4.72 -6.74
C ASN A 59 6.29 5.85 -7.06
N PRO A 60 6.33 6.95 -6.28
CA PRO A 60 7.25 8.06 -6.54
C PRO A 60 8.72 7.67 -6.40
N ASN A 61 9.00 6.59 -5.65
CA ASN A 61 10.36 6.08 -5.44
C ASN A 61 10.78 5.05 -6.51
N TYR A 62 9.86 4.62 -7.37
CA TYR A 62 10.19 3.68 -8.43
C TYR A 62 11.14 4.33 -9.45
N ARG A 63 12.38 3.84 -9.48
CA ARG A 63 13.35 4.16 -10.51
C ARG A 63 13.45 2.98 -11.48
N PRO A 64 13.11 3.14 -12.78
CA PRO A 64 13.41 2.10 -13.76
C PRO A 64 14.93 1.89 -13.77
N LYS A 65 15.39 0.65 -13.62
CA LYS A 65 16.80 0.34 -13.92
C LYS A 65 17.02 0.69 -15.39
N GLY A 66 18.01 1.55 -15.64
CA GLY A 66 18.21 2.20 -16.93
C GLY A 66 18.26 1.23 -18.10
N LEU A 67 17.70 1.67 -19.22
CA LEU A 67 17.90 1.14 -20.58
C LEU A 67 19.33 1.41 -21.11
N PHE A 68 20.28 1.70 -20.22
CA PHE A 68 21.68 1.94 -20.55
C PHE A 68 22.53 0.91 -19.82
N GLY A 69 22.81 -0.16 -20.55
CA GLY A 69 23.76 -1.24 -20.25
C GLY A 69 24.03 -1.97 -21.54
#